data_AF-A0A1D6HRL5-F1
#
_entry.id   AF-A0A1D6HRL5-F1
#
_cell.length_a   1.000
_cell.length_b   1.000
_cell.length_c   1.000
_cell.angle_alpha   90.00
_cell.angle_beta   90.00
_cell.angle_gamma   90.00
#
_symmetry.space_group_name_H-M   'P 1'
#
loop_
_entity.id
_entity.type
_entity.pdbx_description
1 polymer ?
#
loop_
_entity_poly.entity_id
_entity_poly.type
_entity_poly.pdbx_seq_one_letter_code
_entity_poly.pdbx_strand_id
1 'polypeptide(L)'
;MESFLSAILGELISRSMNFIINKWSKPLTLDMEESIQGALLQAQVIIEEAMGRHITNQAMLLQLGMLRDAMHRGYYTLDAFRYQPHYGEGANDPSGRRFLTLSKAPCVKDLYFTSPTVQFQEQLREALDKLRSMIVDMNELVMFLMSYPRLYRQPYSMHILLCNCMFGRQMEAQLVISFLLHTKPHSSEELEVLPVVGPLGVGKSTLIAHVCKYERVRDYLSEILWLHDCDFTDDELTFRQGGAMKRQILLSNLKKGKRLLVVIELYGNLCEDGWNRFYRASRRSFLSGSKIIVTSCSDKIVKFGTTPALTLKHLSPEAYWYFFKTLTFGSTDPEMHPRFAQLVMEIARLQIRSINSAYTTSNLLRDNFSIHFWCKVLSFLRGFIQKHICKFGVHPFELLNKNKPVQLGRMASLSEDFMICHEYRCSPQEGVPEIRMQDVMYGSNKKQGKFEVLGWRSQIPPYYSYVYVCEIRERKITGAKRKHCVEDGATSS
;
A
#
# COMPACT_ATOMS: atom_id res chain seq x y z
N MET A 1 20.90 -44.99 -13.44
CA MET A 1 20.76 -44.69 -12.00
C MET A 1 19.86 -43.47 -11.75
N GLU A 2 19.96 -42.42 -12.57
CA GLU A 2 19.12 -41.21 -12.46
C GLU A 2 17.63 -41.43 -12.76
N SER A 3 17.28 -42.27 -13.75
CA SER A 3 15.88 -42.59 -14.07
C SER A 3 15.14 -43.31 -12.93
N PHE A 4 15.88 -44.15 -12.18
CA PHE A 4 15.34 -44.91 -11.06
C PHE A 4 15.09 -44.02 -9.84
N LEU A 5 15.99 -43.07 -9.58
CA LEU A 5 15.82 -42.07 -8.53
C LEU A 5 14.64 -41.13 -8.83
N SER A 6 14.45 -40.72 -10.09
CA SER A 6 13.30 -39.88 -10.49
C SER A 6 11.97 -40.60 -10.32
N ALA A 7 11.90 -41.90 -10.63
CA ALA A 7 10.69 -42.70 -10.46
C ALA A 7 10.33 -42.89 -8.98
N ILE A 8 11.34 -43.18 -8.14
CA ILE A 8 11.15 -43.31 -6.69
C ILE A 8 10.71 -41.97 -6.08
N LEU A 9 11.31 -40.86 -6.50
CA LEU A 9 10.95 -39.53 -6.00
C LEU A 9 9.51 -39.16 -6.41
N GLY A 10 9.12 -39.46 -7.66
CA GLY A 10 7.76 -39.25 -8.15
C GLY A 10 6.71 -40.06 -7.40
N GLU A 11 7.00 -41.32 -7.10
CA GLU A 11 6.14 -42.21 -6.30
C GLU A 11 5.99 -41.71 -4.85
N LEU A 12 7.08 -41.22 -4.25
CA LEU A 12 7.08 -40.69 -2.88
C LEU A 12 6.30 -39.37 -2.77
N ILE A 13 6.42 -38.51 -3.79
CA ILE A 13 5.66 -37.26 -3.90
C ILE A 13 4.17 -37.56 -4.12
N SER A 14 3.84 -38.49 -5.01
CA SER A 14 2.45 -38.91 -5.27
C SER A 14 1.78 -39.49 -4.01
N ARG A 15 2.49 -40.34 -3.27
CA ARG A 15 1.97 -40.95 -2.03
C ARG A 15 1.82 -39.94 -0.89
N SER A 16 2.73 -38.99 -0.77
CA SER A 16 2.61 -37.91 0.23
C SER A 16 1.48 -36.95 -0.13
N MET A 17 1.29 -36.61 -1.40
CA MET A 17 0.13 -35.85 -1.86
C MET A 17 -1.19 -36.58 -1.60
N ASN A 18 -1.28 -37.88 -1.94
CA ASN A 18 -2.49 -38.67 -1.67
C ASN A 18 -2.78 -38.83 -0.18
N PHE A 19 -1.74 -38.95 0.66
CA PHE A 19 -1.90 -39.00 2.12
C PHE A 19 -2.44 -37.67 2.67
N ILE A 20 -1.97 -36.54 2.14
CA ILE A 20 -2.49 -35.21 2.48
C ILE A 20 -3.94 -35.08 2.01
N ILE A 21 -4.27 -35.50 0.79
CA ILE A 21 -5.63 -35.42 0.23
C ILE A 21 -6.63 -36.27 1.05
N ASN A 22 -6.27 -37.51 1.41
CA ASN A 22 -7.17 -38.42 2.13
C ASN A 22 -7.39 -38.06 3.60
N LYS A 23 -6.49 -37.29 4.23
CA LYS A 23 -6.66 -36.89 5.63
C LYS A 23 -7.71 -35.76 5.80
N TRP A 24 -8.19 -35.15 4.70
CA TRP A 24 -8.94 -33.88 4.70
C TRP A 24 -10.37 -33.99 4.16
N SER A 25 -10.94 -35.21 4.15
CA SER A 25 -12.23 -35.53 3.52
C SER A 25 -13.37 -35.88 4.49
N LYS A 26 -13.53 -35.23 5.66
CA LYS A 26 -14.66 -35.46 6.58
C LYS A 26 -15.22 -34.16 7.20
N PRO A 27 -16.51 -33.80 7.08
CA PRO A 27 -17.01 -32.51 7.58
C PRO A 27 -17.70 -32.56 8.96
N LEU A 28 -17.56 -31.50 9.77
CA LEU A 28 -18.65 -30.60 10.25
C LEU A 28 -18.09 -29.44 11.13
N THR A 29 -18.12 -28.21 10.61
CA THR A 29 -17.82 -26.91 11.27
C THR A 29 -16.40 -26.66 11.81
N LEU A 30 -15.84 -27.48 12.71
CA LEU A 30 -14.42 -27.36 13.12
C LEU A 30 -13.47 -27.76 11.99
N ASP A 31 -13.90 -28.69 11.14
CA ASP A 31 -13.15 -29.16 9.96
C ASP A 31 -12.96 -28.07 8.88
N MET A 32 -13.90 -27.12 8.73
CA MET A 32 -13.81 -26.11 7.67
C MET A 32 -12.69 -25.11 7.94
N GLU A 33 -12.53 -24.71 9.19
CA GLU A 33 -11.49 -23.78 9.63
C GLU A 33 -10.09 -24.42 9.54
N GLU A 34 -9.94 -25.64 10.04
CA GLU A 34 -8.68 -26.39 9.91
C GLU A 34 -8.33 -26.64 8.43
N SER A 35 -9.32 -26.99 7.62
CA SER A 35 -9.17 -27.23 6.19
C SER A 35 -8.73 -25.97 5.43
N ILE A 36 -9.32 -24.81 5.71
CA ILE A 36 -8.91 -23.56 5.05
C ILE A 36 -7.54 -23.08 5.55
N GLN A 37 -7.23 -23.21 6.85
CA GLN A 37 -5.90 -22.93 7.37
C GLN A 37 -4.85 -23.79 6.66
N GLY A 38 -5.13 -25.07 6.51
CA GLY A 38 -4.23 -25.99 5.82
C GLY A 38 -4.05 -25.64 4.34
N ALA A 39 -5.14 -25.29 3.63
CA ALA A 39 -5.06 -24.88 2.23
C ALA A 39 -4.30 -23.55 2.07
N LEU A 40 -4.50 -22.60 3.00
CA LEU A 40 -3.76 -21.34 3.05
C LEU A 40 -2.26 -21.57 3.25
N LEU A 41 -1.88 -22.49 4.14
CA LEU A 41 -0.49 -22.86 4.36
C LEU A 41 0.14 -23.44 3.09
N GLN A 42 -0.56 -24.33 2.39
CA GLN A 42 -0.07 -24.88 1.11
C GLN A 42 0.13 -23.80 0.05
N ALA A 43 -0.85 -22.91 -0.12
CA ALA A 43 -0.74 -21.79 -1.05
C ALA A 43 0.44 -20.87 -0.69
N GLN A 44 0.63 -20.58 0.60
CA GLN A 44 1.75 -19.78 1.08
C GLN A 44 3.10 -20.42 0.74
N VAL A 45 3.26 -21.73 0.97
CA VAL A 45 4.49 -22.46 0.63
C VAL A 45 4.79 -22.38 -0.87
N ILE A 46 3.79 -22.59 -1.73
CA ILE A 46 3.95 -22.47 -3.20
C ILE A 46 4.39 -21.06 -3.58
N ILE A 47 3.73 -20.04 -3.01
CA ILE A 47 4.02 -18.63 -3.31
C ILE A 47 5.42 -18.25 -2.81
N GLU A 48 5.82 -18.65 -1.60
CA GLU A 48 7.15 -18.41 -1.05
C GLU A 48 8.25 -19.03 -1.91
N GLU A 49 8.09 -20.29 -2.33
CA GLU A 49 9.06 -20.96 -3.21
C GLU A 49 9.12 -20.28 -4.59
N ALA A 50 7.97 -19.89 -5.15
CA ALA A 50 7.91 -19.16 -6.42
C ALA A 50 8.57 -17.77 -6.34
N MET A 51 8.40 -17.07 -5.22
CA MET A 51 9.01 -15.76 -4.99
C MET A 51 10.53 -15.82 -4.83
N GLY A 52 11.08 -16.95 -4.40
CA GLY A 52 12.52 -17.21 -4.37
C GLY A 52 13.14 -17.47 -5.76
N ARG A 53 12.34 -17.45 -6.83
CA ARG A 53 12.77 -17.86 -8.17
C ARG A 53 12.65 -16.74 -9.19
N HIS A 54 13.50 -16.81 -10.19
CA HIS A 54 13.52 -15.86 -11.30
C HIS A 54 12.51 -16.24 -12.39
N ILE A 55 11.22 -16.04 -12.12
CA ILE A 55 10.17 -16.45 -13.06
C ILE A 55 10.03 -15.41 -14.17
N THR A 56 10.33 -15.80 -15.40
CA THR A 56 10.23 -14.93 -16.59
C THR A 56 8.95 -15.17 -17.40
N ASN A 57 8.34 -16.35 -17.30
CA ASN A 57 7.11 -16.68 -18.00
C ASN A 57 5.92 -15.90 -17.42
N GLN A 58 5.29 -15.09 -18.27
CA GLN A 58 4.17 -14.24 -17.89
C GLN A 58 2.92 -15.03 -17.49
N ALA A 59 2.63 -16.16 -18.15
CA ALA A 59 1.48 -17.01 -17.81
C ALA A 59 1.62 -17.61 -16.41
N MET A 60 2.82 -18.08 -16.06
CA MET A 60 3.11 -18.56 -14.70
C MET A 60 2.96 -17.46 -13.66
N LEU A 61 3.48 -16.26 -13.93
CA LEU A 61 3.33 -15.13 -13.01
C LEU A 61 1.86 -14.71 -12.84
N LEU A 62 1.06 -14.77 -13.91
CA LEU A 62 -0.38 -14.52 -13.85
C LEU A 62 -1.09 -15.56 -12.98
N GLN A 63 -0.80 -16.85 -13.17
CA GLN A 63 -1.34 -17.93 -12.34
C GLN A 63 -0.96 -17.75 -10.87
N LEU A 64 0.31 -17.40 -10.57
CA LEU A 64 0.76 -17.14 -9.21
C LEU A 64 0.05 -15.93 -8.60
N GLY A 65 -0.25 -14.92 -9.43
CA GLY A 65 -1.11 -13.80 -9.06
C GLY A 65 -2.51 -14.26 -8.64
N MET A 66 -3.13 -15.15 -9.41
CA MET A 66 -4.46 -15.70 -9.11
C MET A 66 -4.48 -16.52 -7.81
N LEU A 67 -3.47 -17.38 -7.60
CA LEU A 67 -3.32 -18.15 -6.36
C LEU A 67 -3.14 -17.21 -5.17
N ARG A 68 -2.28 -16.19 -5.28
CA ARG A 68 -2.07 -15.20 -4.22
C ARG A 68 -3.35 -14.43 -3.89
N ASP A 69 -4.12 -14.04 -4.89
CA ASP A 69 -5.40 -13.37 -4.69
C ASP A 69 -6.42 -14.29 -4.00
N ALA A 70 -6.44 -15.59 -4.35
CA ALA A 70 -7.27 -16.59 -3.67
C ALA A 70 -6.82 -16.77 -2.21
N MET A 71 -5.52 -16.82 -1.96
CA MET A 71 -4.94 -16.91 -0.62
C MET A 71 -5.32 -15.69 0.24
N HIS A 72 -5.15 -14.46 -0.27
CA HIS A 72 -5.56 -13.26 0.45
C HIS A 72 -7.06 -13.25 0.77
N ARG A 73 -7.90 -13.65 -0.18
CA ARG A 73 -9.34 -13.82 0.04
C ARG A 73 -9.64 -14.83 1.14
N GLY A 74 -8.98 -15.99 1.13
CA GLY A 74 -9.14 -17.01 2.16
C GLY A 74 -8.73 -16.53 3.56
N TYR A 75 -7.60 -15.81 3.69
CA TYR A 75 -7.24 -15.17 4.95
C TYR A 75 -8.27 -14.13 5.40
N TYR A 76 -8.76 -13.30 4.47
CA TYR A 76 -9.74 -12.28 4.78
C TYR A 76 -11.07 -12.88 5.25
N THR A 77 -11.60 -13.91 4.57
CA THR A 77 -12.85 -14.56 4.95
C THR A 77 -12.71 -15.32 6.26
N LEU A 78 -11.60 -16.02 6.48
CA LEU A 78 -11.30 -16.68 7.74
C LEU A 78 -11.23 -15.69 8.91
N ASP A 79 -10.47 -14.60 8.75
CA ASP A 79 -10.37 -13.58 9.80
C ASP A 79 -11.69 -12.84 10.02
N ALA A 80 -12.48 -12.59 8.97
CA ALA A 80 -13.79 -11.97 9.10
C ALA A 80 -14.79 -12.88 9.84
N PHE A 81 -14.67 -14.19 9.66
CA PHE A 81 -15.40 -15.19 10.43
C PHE A 81 -14.97 -15.21 11.91
N ARG A 82 -13.66 -15.16 12.19
CA ARG A 82 -13.11 -15.18 13.55
C ARG A 82 -13.36 -13.91 14.35
N TYR A 83 -13.21 -12.75 13.72
CA TYR A 83 -13.23 -11.45 14.38
C TYR A 83 -14.54 -10.70 14.17
N GLN A 84 -15.66 -11.43 14.20
CA GLN A 84 -16.97 -10.81 14.09
C GLN A 84 -17.20 -9.82 15.23
N PRO A 85 -17.79 -8.64 14.94
CA PRO A 85 -18.14 -7.70 15.98
C PRO A 85 -19.30 -8.25 16.82
N HIS A 86 -18.96 -8.86 17.96
CA HIS A 86 -19.93 -9.20 18.99
C HIS A 86 -20.42 -7.92 19.67
N TYR A 87 -21.52 -7.37 19.18
CA TYR A 87 -22.28 -6.34 19.88
C TYR A 87 -23.07 -6.98 21.03
N GLY A 88 -22.37 -7.43 22.08
CA GLY A 88 -23.06 -7.91 23.28
C GLY A 88 -22.34 -8.99 24.06
N GLU A 89 -21.19 -8.66 24.67
CA GLU A 89 -20.74 -9.35 25.90
C GLU A 89 -19.60 -8.53 26.53
N GLY A 90 -19.99 -7.48 27.24
CA GLY A 90 -19.06 -6.56 27.90
C GLY A 90 -19.82 -5.56 28.77
N ALA A 91 -20.97 -5.98 29.31
CA ALA A 91 -21.91 -5.11 30.00
C ALA A 91 -21.45 -4.63 31.39
N ASN A 92 -20.21 -4.89 31.81
CA ASN A 92 -19.73 -4.58 33.17
C ASN A 92 -18.55 -3.60 33.24
N ASP A 93 -18.16 -2.92 32.16
CA ASP A 93 -17.21 -1.78 32.26
C ASP A 93 -17.95 -0.43 32.03
N PRO A 94 -18.15 0.40 33.07
CA PRO A 94 -18.83 1.70 32.96
C PRO A 94 -18.12 2.67 32.02
N SER A 95 -16.84 2.44 31.71
CA SER A 95 -15.99 3.34 30.93
C SER A 95 -16.23 3.26 29.42
N GLY A 96 -16.81 2.15 28.93
CA GLY A 96 -17.08 1.92 27.51
C GLY A 96 -18.41 2.51 27.00
N ARG A 97 -19.36 2.80 27.90
CA ARG A 97 -20.72 3.24 27.52
C ARG A 97 -20.78 4.62 26.83
N ARG A 98 -19.79 5.49 27.02
CA ARG A 98 -19.81 6.86 26.47
C ARG A 98 -19.21 7.02 25.07
N PHE A 99 -18.47 6.04 24.56
CA PHE A 99 -17.73 6.22 23.30
C PHE A 99 -18.49 5.75 22.04
N LEU A 100 -19.62 5.05 22.18
CA LEU A 100 -20.31 4.39 21.05
C LEU A 100 -21.73 4.90 20.78
N THR A 101 -22.17 5.97 21.45
CA THR A 101 -23.44 6.63 21.15
C THR A 101 -23.23 8.06 20.70
N LEU A 102 -22.72 8.24 19.48
CA LEU A 102 -22.98 9.47 18.75
C LEU A 102 -23.13 9.21 17.25
N SER A 103 -24.29 9.63 16.73
CA SER A 103 -24.77 9.63 15.35
C SER A 103 -25.36 8.32 14.79
N LYS A 104 -26.59 8.01 15.22
CA LYS A 104 -27.59 7.46 14.30
C LYS A 104 -28.01 8.59 13.35
N ALA A 105 -27.56 8.55 12.11
CA ALA A 105 -28.20 9.24 11.00
C ALA A 105 -28.41 8.20 9.89
N PRO A 106 -29.64 8.03 9.35
CA PRO A 106 -29.96 6.93 8.46
C PRO A 106 -29.52 7.25 7.04
N CYS A 107 -28.77 6.35 6.40
CA CYS A 107 -28.64 6.34 4.95
C CYS A 107 -28.51 4.90 4.40
N VAL A 108 -29.67 4.41 3.93
CA VAL A 108 -29.92 3.58 2.74
C VAL A 108 -29.47 2.11 2.75
N LYS A 109 -30.47 1.27 3.08
CA LYS A 109 -30.78 -0.08 2.57
C LYS A 109 -29.85 -1.23 2.97
N ASP A 110 -30.06 -1.70 4.19
CA ASP A 110 -29.87 -3.10 4.56
C ASP A 110 -30.80 -3.98 3.72
N LEU A 111 -30.23 -4.72 2.77
CA LEU A 111 -30.95 -5.71 1.97
C LEU A 111 -30.77 -7.10 2.61
N TYR A 112 -31.89 -7.64 3.07
CA TYR A 112 -32.21 -9.06 3.33
C TYR A 112 -31.29 -9.84 4.29
N PHE A 113 -31.75 -9.97 5.54
CA PHE A 113 -31.17 -10.85 6.56
C PHE A 113 -31.50 -12.33 6.28
N THR A 114 -30.57 -13.07 5.67
CA THR A 114 -30.21 -14.40 6.19
C THR A 114 -29.36 -14.21 7.45
N SER A 115 -29.36 -15.19 8.37
CA SER A 115 -28.53 -15.10 9.59
C SER A 115 -27.09 -14.78 9.22
N PRO A 116 -26.45 -13.74 9.81
CA PRO A 116 -25.08 -13.34 9.48
C PRO A 116 -24.08 -14.51 9.49
N THR A 117 -24.28 -15.46 10.42
CA THR A 117 -23.46 -16.67 10.56
C THR A 117 -23.52 -17.60 9.35
N VAL A 118 -24.67 -17.74 8.70
CA VAL A 118 -24.84 -18.62 7.52
C VAL A 118 -24.14 -18.02 6.31
N GLN A 119 -24.25 -16.70 6.13
CA GLN A 119 -23.60 -15.98 5.03
C GLN A 119 -22.06 -16.05 5.11
N PHE A 120 -21.49 -15.93 6.32
CA PHE A 120 -20.04 -16.06 6.49
C PHE A 120 -19.54 -17.49 6.24
N GLN A 121 -20.32 -18.50 6.63
CA GLN A 121 -19.96 -19.90 6.41
C GLN A 121 -19.97 -20.26 4.91
N GLU A 122 -20.93 -19.74 4.15
CA GLU A 122 -20.97 -19.88 2.69
C GLU A 122 -19.76 -19.18 2.03
N GLN A 123 -19.43 -17.95 2.44
CA GLN A 123 -18.25 -17.24 1.94
C GLN A 123 -16.94 -17.95 2.27
N LEU A 124 -16.84 -18.55 3.47
CA LEU A 124 -15.68 -19.32 3.87
C LEU A 124 -15.53 -20.59 3.01
N ARG A 125 -16.65 -21.28 2.75
CA ARG A 125 -16.68 -22.45 1.87
C ARG A 125 -16.28 -22.12 0.44
N GLU A 126 -16.86 -21.07 -0.13
CA GLU A 126 -16.51 -20.60 -1.48
C GLU A 126 -15.01 -20.26 -1.58
N ALA A 127 -14.48 -19.55 -0.58
CA ALA A 127 -13.06 -19.21 -0.53
C ALA A 127 -12.17 -20.46 -0.46
N LEU A 128 -12.56 -21.46 0.35
CA LEU A 128 -11.86 -22.74 0.43
C LEU A 128 -11.88 -23.48 -0.90
N ASP A 129 -13.06 -23.64 -1.53
CA ASP A 129 -13.22 -24.38 -2.77
C ASP A 129 -12.40 -23.75 -3.90
N LYS A 130 -12.44 -22.41 -3.99
CA LYS A 130 -11.63 -21.64 -4.96
C LYS A 130 -10.14 -21.79 -4.70
N LEU A 131 -9.70 -21.77 -3.44
CA LEU A 131 -8.30 -21.93 -3.07
C LEU A 131 -7.80 -23.34 -3.39
N ARG A 132 -8.58 -24.37 -3.05
CA ARG A 132 -8.26 -25.78 -3.36
C ARG A 132 -8.16 -26.00 -4.86
N SER A 133 -9.11 -25.50 -5.65
CA SER A 133 -9.06 -25.58 -7.12
C SER A 133 -7.77 -24.95 -7.65
N MET A 134 -7.41 -23.74 -7.21
CA MET A 134 -6.19 -23.06 -7.65
C MET A 134 -4.90 -23.80 -7.26
N ILE A 135 -4.87 -24.46 -6.10
CA ILE A 135 -3.73 -25.28 -5.66
C ILE A 135 -3.59 -26.51 -6.56
N VAL A 136 -4.71 -27.18 -6.88
CA VAL A 136 -4.71 -28.35 -7.77
C VAL A 136 -4.19 -27.97 -9.16
N ASP A 137 -4.68 -26.86 -9.72
CA ASP A 137 -4.24 -26.34 -11.02
C ASP A 137 -2.75 -25.96 -11.04
N MET A 138 -2.17 -25.69 -9.86
CA MET A 138 -0.77 -25.32 -9.70
C MET A 138 0.19 -26.50 -9.61
N ASN A 139 -0.29 -27.72 -9.34
CA ASN A 139 0.59 -28.87 -9.12
C ASN A 139 1.53 -29.15 -10.30
N GLU A 140 1.03 -29.03 -11.53
CA GLU A 140 1.85 -29.18 -12.74
C GLU A 140 2.85 -28.03 -12.90
N LEU A 141 2.46 -26.82 -12.47
CA LEU A 141 3.26 -25.60 -12.57
C LEU A 141 4.41 -25.57 -11.56
N VAL A 142 4.24 -26.23 -10.41
CA VAL A 142 5.30 -26.40 -9.41
C VAL A 142 6.49 -27.15 -10.01
N MET A 143 6.27 -28.10 -10.92
CA MET A 143 7.37 -28.77 -11.62
C MET A 143 8.15 -27.79 -12.51
N PHE A 144 7.46 -26.89 -13.22
CA PHE A 144 8.12 -25.84 -14.01
C PHE A 144 8.84 -24.81 -13.13
N LEU A 145 8.36 -24.53 -11.92
CA LEU A 145 9.07 -23.64 -10.98
C LEU A 145 10.50 -24.13 -10.75
N MET A 146 10.70 -25.44 -10.64
CA MET A 146 12.01 -26.04 -10.39
C MET A 146 13.04 -25.75 -11.50
N SER A 147 12.58 -25.43 -12.73
CA SER A 147 13.45 -25.08 -13.86
C SER A 147 14.01 -23.65 -13.78
N TYR A 148 13.43 -22.76 -12.99
CA TYR A 148 13.90 -21.39 -12.85
C TYR A 148 15.02 -21.27 -11.81
N PRO A 149 16.07 -20.48 -12.10
CA PRO A 149 17.16 -20.30 -11.14
C PRO A 149 16.66 -19.58 -9.89
N ARG A 150 17.24 -19.95 -8.75
CA ARG A 150 16.99 -19.27 -7.48
C ARG A 150 17.64 -17.88 -7.50
N LEU A 151 16.92 -16.91 -6.94
CA LEU A 151 17.49 -15.61 -6.63
C LEU A 151 18.46 -15.79 -5.45
N TYR A 152 19.75 -15.97 -5.70
CA TYR A 152 20.75 -16.04 -4.61
C TYR A 152 20.85 -14.68 -3.88
N ARG A 153 21.05 -14.75 -2.55
CA ARG A 153 21.13 -13.66 -1.54
C ARG A 153 19.79 -13.06 -1.05
N GLN A 154 19.15 -13.74 -0.10
CA GLN A 154 18.81 -13.23 1.25
C GLN A 154 18.01 -14.32 1.99
N PRO A 155 18.09 -14.42 3.34
CA PRO A 155 17.20 -15.30 4.10
C PRO A 155 15.77 -14.78 3.93
N TYR A 156 15.03 -15.42 3.03
CA TYR A 156 13.72 -14.96 2.58
C TYR A 156 12.64 -15.55 3.48
N SER A 157 12.30 -14.84 4.54
CA SER A 157 10.94 -14.88 5.08
C SER A 157 10.38 -13.48 4.94
N MET A 158 9.63 -13.24 3.85
CA MET A 158 8.99 -11.92 3.67
C MET A 158 8.08 -11.57 4.84
N HIS A 159 7.49 -12.56 5.50
CA HIS A 159 6.61 -12.36 6.65
C HIS A 159 7.36 -11.77 7.86
N ILE A 160 8.66 -12.04 8.03
CA ILE A 160 9.47 -11.50 9.14
C ILE A 160 9.92 -10.05 8.86
N LEU A 161 9.96 -9.59 7.60
CA LEU A 161 10.44 -8.26 7.22
C LEU A 161 9.56 -7.55 6.17
N LEU A 162 8.24 -7.72 6.21
CA LEU A 162 7.31 -6.99 5.30
C LEU A 162 7.54 -5.47 5.34
N CYS A 163 8.04 -4.95 6.46
CA CYS A 163 8.40 -3.53 6.61
C CYS A 163 9.49 -3.06 5.64
N ASN A 164 10.26 -3.98 5.07
CA ASN A 164 11.44 -3.70 4.24
C ASN A 164 11.27 -4.20 2.79
N CYS A 165 10.12 -4.77 2.45
CA CYS A 165 9.87 -5.42 1.17
C CYS A 165 8.70 -4.80 0.42
N MET A 166 8.74 -4.92 -0.91
CA MET A 166 7.63 -4.53 -1.77
C MET A 166 6.54 -5.60 -1.77
N PHE A 167 5.39 -5.29 -1.18
CA PHE A 167 4.27 -6.22 -1.12
C PHE A 167 3.43 -6.21 -2.40
N GLY A 168 3.18 -7.40 -2.97
CA GLY A 168 2.14 -7.62 -3.98
C GLY A 168 2.34 -6.99 -5.36
N ARG A 169 3.58 -6.67 -5.76
CA ARG A 169 3.92 -6.00 -7.04
C ARG A 169 4.82 -6.79 -7.96
N GLN A 170 4.82 -8.12 -7.86
CA GLN A 170 5.75 -8.99 -8.58
C GLN A 170 5.56 -8.91 -10.10
N MET A 171 4.31 -8.85 -10.57
CA MET A 171 3.98 -8.68 -11.99
C MET A 171 4.51 -7.36 -12.53
N GLU A 172 4.19 -6.26 -11.84
CA GLU A 172 4.61 -4.92 -12.21
C GLU A 172 6.14 -4.79 -12.18
N ALA A 173 6.80 -5.40 -11.19
CA ALA A 173 8.26 -5.41 -11.08
C ALA A 173 8.89 -6.12 -12.29
N GLN A 174 8.38 -7.28 -12.68
CA GLN A 174 8.89 -7.99 -13.85
C GLN A 174 8.65 -7.22 -15.15
N LEU A 175 7.53 -6.51 -15.30
CA LEU A 175 7.28 -5.65 -16.47
C LEU A 175 8.29 -4.50 -16.56
N VAL A 176 8.59 -3.85 -15.44
CA VAL A 176 9.63 -2.79 -15.39
C VAL A 176 11.00 -3.37 -15.71
N ILE A 177 11.35 -4.53 -15.14
CA ILE A 177 12.62 -5.21 -15.41
C ILE A 177 12.76 -5.54 -16.90
N SER A 178 11.72 -6.13 -17.50
CA SER A 178 11.71 -6.44 -18.93
C SER A 178 11.90 -5.20 -19.78
N PHE A 179 11.24 -4.08 -19.44
CA PHE A 179 11.44 -2.80 -20.13
C PHE A 179 12.88 -2.28 -20.01
N LEU A 180 13.46 -2.33 -18.80
CA LEU A 180 14.81 -1.82 -18.54
C LEU A 180 15.89 -2.62 -19.27
N LEU A 181 15.74 -3.94 -19.33
CA LEU A 181 16.71 -4.85 -19.95
C LEU A 181 16.46 -5.08 -21.44
N HIS A 182 15.33 -4.60 -21.99
CA HIS A 182 15.03 -4.73 -23.41
C HIS A 182 16.04 -3.93 -24.25
N THR A 183 16.69 -4.59 -25.19
CA THR A 183 17.54 -3.96 -26.21
C THR A 183 16.82 -3.94 -27.55
N LYS A 184 16.49 -2.75 -28.05
CA LYS A 184 16.02 -2.61 -29.43
C LYS A 184 17.13 -2.95 -30.43
N PRO A 185 16.80 -3.50 -31.61
CA PRO A 185 17.74 -3.57 -32.73
C PRO A 185 18.29 -2.18 -33.06
N HIS A 186 19.53 -2.11 -33.56
CA HIS A 186 20.32 -0.89 -33.78
C HIS A 186 19.70 0.18 -34.70
N SER A 187 18.48 0.00 -35.20
CA SER A 187 17.77 0.91 -36.12
C SER A 187 16.76 1.85 -35.45
N SER A 188 16.48 1.72 -34.15
CA SER A 188 15.55 2.64 -33.45
C SER A 188 16.32 3.78 -32.78
N GLU A 189 16.25 4.98 -33.36
CA GLU A 189 16.83 6.22 -32.80
C GLU A 189 16.03 6.79 -31.61
N GLU A 190 14.93 6.15 -31.22
CA GLU A 190 14.00 6.69 -30.23
C GLU A 190 14.37 6.26 -28.81
N LEU A 191 14.54 7.26 -27.93
CA LEU A 191 14.80 7.04 -26.51
C LEU A 191 13.54 6.50 -25.83
N GLU A 192 13.67 5.36 -25.17
CA GLU A 192 12.54 4.64 -24.59
C GLU A 192 12.07 5.27 -23.27
N VAL A 193 10.75 5.49 -23.19
CA VAL A 193 10.07 6.11 -22.05
C VAL A 193 8.93 5.23 -21.59
N LEU A 194 8.97 4.80 -20.33
CA LEU A 194 7.88 4.08 -19.67
C LEU A 194 7.11 5.01 -18.71
N PRO A 195 5.86 5.36 -19.01
CA PRO A 195 4.97 6.02 -18.06
C PRO A 195 4.48 5.02 -17.01
N VAL A 196 4.50 5.42 -15.74
CA VAL A 196 3.97 4.66 -14.61
C VAL A 196 2.94 5.53 -13.90
N VAL A 197 1.67 5.14 -14.01
CA VAL A 197 0.53 5.89 -13.50
C VAL A 197 -0.18 5.13 -12.39
N GLY A 198 -0.89 5.86 -11.53
CA GLY A 198 -1.70 5.25 -10.48
C GLY A 198 -1.91 6.18 -9.29
N PRO A 199 -2.77 5.82 -8.33
CA PRO A 199 -3.12 6.67 -7.20
C PRO A 199 -1.93 7.12 -6.33
N LEU A 200 -2.14 8.14 -5.50
CA LEU A 200 -1.16 8.56 -4.51
C LEU A 200 -0.93 7.45 -3.46
N GLY A 201 0.32 7.25 -3.05
CA GLY A 201 0.66 6.27 -2.01
C GLY A 201 0.55 4.80 -2.42
N VAL A 202 0.39 4.51 -3.73
CA VAL A 202 0.24 3.14 -4.25
C VAL A 202 1.56 2.37 -4.43
N GLY A 203 2.70 3.07 -4.29
CA GLY A 203 4.04 2.47 -4.34
C GLY A 203 4.81 2.61 -5.67
N LYS A 204 4.45 3.54 -6.57
CA LYS A 204 5.14 3.76 -7.86
C LYS A 204 6.65 3.97 -7.71
N SER A 205 7.05 4.97 -6.93
CA SER A 205 8.45 5.29 -6.63
C SER A 205 9.20 4.11 -6.04
N THR A 206 8.55 3.46 -5.06
CA THR A 206 9.09 2.27 -4.41
C THR A 206 9.32 1.15 -5.41
N LEU A 207 8.41 0.94 -6.38
CA LEU A 207 8.52 -0.12 -7.39
C LEU A 207 9.77 0.07 -8.22
N ILE A 208 9.97 1.28 -8.73
CA ILE A 208 11.14 1.61 -9.53
C ILE A 208 12.41 1.45 -8.71
N ALA A 209 12.43 1.99 -7.48
CA ALA A 209 13.59 1.91 -6.60
C ALA A 209 13.92 0.46 -6.19
N HIS A 210 12.90 -0.40 -6.05
CA HIS A 210 13.07 -1.81 -5.76
C HIS A 210 13.65 -2.57 -6.96
N VAL A 211 13.11 -2.35 -8.16
CA VAL A 211 13.62 -2.94 -9.41
C VAL A 211 15.08 -2.54 -9.67
N CYS A 212 15.44 -1.30 -9.36
CA CYS A 212 16.80 -0.79 -9.47
C CYS A 212 17.82 -1.45 -8.53
N LYS A 213 17.39 -2.25 -7.56
CA LYS A 213 18.29 -3.01 -6.69
C LYS A 213 18.70 -4.37 -7.26
N TYR A 214 17.99 -4.87 -8.27
CA TYR A 214 18.33 -6.15 -8.90
C TYR A 214 19.69 -6.03 -9.60
N GLU A 215 20.56 -7.02 -9.34
CA GLU A 215 21.95 -7.06 -9.82
C GLU A 215 22.04 -6.84 -11.34
N ARG A 216 21.32 -7.64 -12.13
CA ARG A 216 21.23 -7.46 -13.59
C ARG A 216 20.79 -6.07 -14.07
N VAL A 217 19.94 -5.38 -13.30
CA VAL A 217 19.51 -4.01 -13.64
C VAL A 217 20.65 -3.03 -13.36
N ARG A 218 21.37 -3.21 -12.25
CA ARG A 218 22.56 -2.43 -11.90
C ARG A 218 23.75 -2.71 -12.82
N ASP A 219 23.90 -3.94 -13.28
CA ASP A 219 24.95 -4.32 -14.22
C ASP A 219 24.67 -3.74 -15.61
N TYR A 220 23.40 -3.67 -16.00
CA TYR A 220 22.98 -3.09 -17.28
C TYR A 220 22.98 -1.56 -17.27
N LEU A 221 22.51 -0.93 -16.18
CA LEU A 221 22.41 0.53 -16.01
C LEU A 221 23.45 1.03 -15.02
N SER A 222 24.47 1.71 -15.54
CA SER A 222 25.62 2.14 -14.75
C SER A 222 25.33 3.31 -13.80
N GLU A 223 24.20 4.00 -14.00
CA GLU A 223 23.80 5.14 -13.17
C GLU A 223 22.28 5.33 -13.17
N ILE A 224 21.73 5.76 -12.04
CA ILE A 224 20.30 6.01 -11.86
C ILE A 224 20.13 7.40 -11.27
N LEU A 225 19.40 8.25 -11.98
CA LEU A 225 19.12 9.63 -11.60
C LEU A 225 17.64 9.81 -11.27
N TRP A 226 17.35 10.42 -10.12
CA TRP A 226 15.99 10.80 -9.71
C TRP A 226 15.81 12.31 -9.90
N LEU A 227 14.76 12.68 -10.64
CA LEU A 227 14.35 14.06 -10.89
C LEU A 227 12.93 14.26 -10.36
N HIS A 228 12.64 15.45 -9.83
CA HIS A 228 11.34 15.82 -9.30
C HIS A 228 10.74 17.00 -10.08
N ASP A 229 9.44 17.24 -9.93
CA ASP A 229 8.69 18.32 -10.62
C ASP A 229 9.35 19.71 -10.53
N CYS A 230 9.93 20.05 -9.36
CA CYS A 230 10.65 21.31 -9.14
C CYS A 230 11.94 21.46 -9.98
N ASP A 231 12.48 20.36 -10.52
CA ASP A 231 13.62 20.39 -11.43
C ASP A 231 13.22 20.88 -12.84
N PHE A 232 11.91 21.05 -13.13
CA PHE A 232 11.36 21.44 -14.43
C PHE A 232 10.59 22.77 -14.43
N THR A 233 10.35 23.40 -13.29
CA THR A 233 9.65 24.69 -13.19
C THR A 233 10.60 25.85 -13.49
N ASP A 234 10.19 26.73 -14.40
CA ASP A 234 10.96 27.87 -14.95
C ASP A 234 10.97 29.11 -14.00
N ASP A 235 10.89 28.89 -12.68
CA ASP A 235 11.06 30.00 -11.74
C ASP A 235 12.52 30.46 -11.81
N GLU A 236 12.72 31.67 -12.31
CA GLU A 236 14.01 32.32 -12.58
C GLU A 236 14.98 32.33 -11.38
N LEU A 237 14.44 32.09 -10.16
CA LEU A 237 15.18 31.98 -8.91
C LEU A 237 15.72 30.56 -8.60
N THR A 238 15.07 29.48 -9.04
CA THR A 238 15.55 28.09 -8.81
C THR A 238 16.57 27.65 -9.85
N PHE A 239 16.58 28.30 -11.02
CA PHE A 239 17.56 28.04 -12.08
C PHE A 239 18.98 28.51 -11.70
N ARG A 240 19.12 29.51 -10.82
CA ARG A 240 20.42 30.17 -10.58
C ARG A 240 21.35 29.46 -9.60
N GLN A 241 20.87 28.54 -8.77
CA GLN A 241 21.72 27.82 -7.80
C GLN A 241 21.43 26.31 -7.66
N GLY A 242 20.19 25.84 -7.79
CA GLY A 242 19.85 24.41 -7.67
C GLY A 242 19.77 23.67 -9.01
N GLY A 243 19.11 24.26 -10.01
CA GLY A 243 18.91 23.67 -11.34
C GLY A 243 20.19 23.62 -12.20
N ALA A 244 21.08 24.60 -12.04
CA ALA A 244 22.37 24.64 -12.72
C ALA A 244 23.30 23.51 -12.24
N MET A 245 23.32 23.21 -10.93
CA MET A 245 24.17 22.17 -10.34
C MET A 245 23.73 20.75 -10.78
N LYS A 246 22.42 20.46 -10.79
CA LYS A 246 21.88 19.19 -11.30
C LYS A 246 22.02 19.03 -12.82
N ARG A 247 21.85 20.11 -13.60
CA ARG A 247 22.19 20.09 -15.04
C ARG A 247 23.67 19.82 -15.27
N GLN A 248 24.55 20.36 -14.44
CA GLN A 248 25.99 20.11 -14.52
C GLN A 248 26.33 18.67 -14.08
N ILE A 249 25.61 18.08 -13.14
CA ILE A 249 25.69 16.64 -12.78
C ILE A 249 25.24 15.77 -13.96
N LEU A 250 24.09 16.08 -14.59
CA LEU A 250 23.66 15.45 -15.84
C LEU A 250 24.76 15.56 -16.92
N LEU A 251 25.26 16.76 -17.18
CA LEU A 251 26.27 17.05 -18.23
C LEU A 251 27.67 16.49 -17.94
N SER A 252 28.04 16.28 -16.67
CA SER A 252 29.33 15.69 -16.29
C SER A 252 29.29 14.17 -16.29
N ASN A 253 28.17 13.54 -15.90
CA ASN A 253 28.00 12.10 -15.92
C ASN A 253 27.76 11.55 -17.34
N LEU A 254 27.21 12.37 -18.24
CA LEU A 254 27.10 12.08 -19.68
C LEU A 254 28.46 11.87 -20.38
N LYS A 255 29.58 12.32 -19.79
CA LYS A 255 30.92 12.20 -20.40
C LYS A 255 31.56 10.80 -20.29
N LYS A 256 30.94 9.84 -19.59
CA LYS A 256 31.58 8.54 -19.25
C LYS A 256 31.12 7.32 -20.04
N GLY A 257 30.36 7.47 -21.12
CA GLY A 257 29.96 6.31 -21.93
C GLY A 257 29.15 5.26 -21.13
N LYS A 258 28.30 5.73 -20.21
CA LYS A 258 27.49 4.90 -19.32
C LYS A 258 26.03 4.88 -19.76
N ARG A 259 25.36 3.74 -19.60
CA ARG A 259 23.90 3.65 -19.77
C ARG A 259 23.21 4.24 -18.55
N LEU A 260 22.30 5.17 -18.77
CA LEU A 260 21.62 5.92 -17.72
C LEU A 260 20.16 5.48 -17.60
N LEU A 261 19.66 5.39 -16.38
CA LEU A 261 18.22 5.41 -16.09
C LEU A 261 17.87 6.75 -15.45
N VAL A 262 16.94 7.49 -16.06
CA VAL A 262 16.37 8.69 -15.46
C VAL A 262 14.95 8.39 -14.98
N VAL A 263 14.69 8.59 -13.70
CA VAL A 263 13.38 8.45 -13.07
C VAL A 263 12.85 9.85 -12.76
N ILE A 264 11.75 10.24 -13.38
CA ILE A 264 11.09 11.53 -13.18
C ILE A 264 9.83 11.32 -12.33
N GLU A 265 9.74 11.99 -11.19
CA GLU A 265 8.60 11.93 -10.28
C GLU A 265 7.79 13.22 -10.35
N LEU A 266 6.57 13.11 -10.89
CA LEU A 266 5.68 14.25 -11.09
C LEU A 266 4.53 14.23 -10.08
N TYR A 267 4.37 15.34 -9.37
CA TYR A 267 3.25 15.57 -8.44
C TYR A 267 2.14 16.36 -9.12
N GLY A 268 2.50 17.32 -9.96
CA GLY A 268 1.63 18.08 -10.83
C GLY A 268 1.65 17.60 -12.28
N ASN A 269 1.24 18.50 -13.17
CA ASN A 269 1.29 18.26 -14.61
C ASN A 269 2.58 18.87 -15.17
N LEU A 270 3.37 18.06 -15.85
CA LEU A 270 4.53 18.54 -16.59
C LEU A 270 4.08 19.28 -17.86
N CYS A 271 4.60 20.49 -18.08
CA CYS A 271 4.38 21.25 -19.31
C CYS A 271 4.99 20.49 -20.50
N GLU A 272 4.26 20.41 -21.62
CA GLU A 272 4.72 19.73 -22.83
C GLU A 272 6.02 20.31 -23.37
N ASP A 273 6.20 21.64 -23.33
CA ASP A 273 7.42 22.29 -23.81
C ASP A 273 8.64 21.91 -22.95
N GLY A 274 8.46 21.86 -21.63
CA GLY A 274 9.47 21.41 -20.69
C GLY A 274 9.88 19.96 -20.95
N TRP A 275 8.90 19.08 -21.12
CA TRP A 275 9.13 17.68 -21.50
C TRP A 275 9.87 17.56 -22.84
N ASN A 276 9.39 18.24 -23.88
CA ASN A 276 9.96 18.17 -25.24
C ASN A 276 11.41 18.66 -25.26
N ARG A 277 11.72 19.74 -24.53
CA ARG A 277 13.08 20.26 -24.38
C ARG A 277 13.99 19.23 -23.70
N PHE A 278 13.54 18.65 -22.59
CA PHE A 278 14.27 17.61 -21.86
C PHE A 278 14.49 16.37 -22.74
N TYR A 279 13.44 15.84 -23.35
CA TYR A 279 13.49 14.64 -24.18
C TYR A 279 14.47 14.79 -25.36
N ARG A 280 14.42 15.93 -26.07
CA ARG A 280 15.35 16.23 -27.17
C ARG A 280 16.81 16.30 -26.70
N ALA A 281 17.07 16.91 -25.55
CA ALA A 281 18.41 16.98 -24.98
C ALA A 281 18.93 15.60 -24.57
N SER A 282 18.10 14.81 -23.90
CA SER A 282 18.40 13.44 -23.49
C SER A 282 18.68 12.54 -24.69
N ARG A 283 17.84 12.59 -25.73
CA ARG A 283 18.03 11.79 -26.96
C ARG A 283 19.37 12.06 -27.67
N ARG A 284 19.85 13.31 -27.64
CA ARG A 284 21.15 13.68 -28.24
C ARG A 284 22.35 13.22 -27.42
N SER A 285 22.17 13.00 -26.12
CA SER A 285 23.27 12.84 -25.17
C SER A 285 23.38 11.44 -24.59
N PHE A 286 22.26 10.71 -24.49
CA PHE A 286 22.21 9.42 -23.82
C PHE A 286 22.73 8.32 -24.74
N LEU A 287 23.48 7.37 -24.17
CA LEU A 287 23.88 6.18 -24.90
C LEU A 287 22.69 5.29 -25.24
N SER A 288 22.81 4.54 -26.34
CA SER A 288 21.87 3.47 -26.68
C SER A 288 21.71 2.48 -25.52
N GLY A 289 20.46 2.13 -25.22
CA GLY A 289 20.07 1.32 -24.07
C GLY A 289 19.78 2.12 -22.79
N SER A 290 20.00 3.45 -22.77
CA SER A 290 19.52 4.31 -21.68
C SER A 290 17.99 4.39 -21.71
N LYS A 291 17.37 4.57 -20.54
CA LYS A 291 15.91 4.51 -20.36
C LYS A 291 15.40 5.69 -19.54
N ILE A 292 14.17 6.10 -19.78
CA ILE A 292 13.45 7.05 -18.93
C ILE A 292 12.22 6.36 -18.34
N ILE A 293 11.97 6.59 -17.05
CA ILE A 293 10.71 6.25 -16.40
C ILE A 293 10.08 7.53 -15.87
N VAL A 294 8.81 7.76 -16.18
CA VAL A 294 8.05 8.91 -15.67
C VAL A 294 6.94 8.40 -14.77
N THR A 295 6.90 8.83 -13.52
CA THR A 295 5.89 8.41 -12.55
C THR A 295 4.94 9.57 -12.21
N SER A 296 3.63 9.34 -12.17
CA SER A 296 2.64 10.36 -11.77
C SER A 296 1.35 9.78 -11.21
N CYS A 297 0.59 10.62 -10.51
CA CYS A 297 -0.81 10.36 -10.16
C CYS A 297 -1.80 10.73 -11.26
N SER A 298 -1.35 11.43 -12.31
CA SER A 298 -2.17 11.91 -13.42
C SER A 298 -1.91 11.08 -14.68
N ASP A 299 -2.98 10.56 -15.29
CA ASP A 299 -2.87 9.80 -16.55
C ASP A 299 -2.45 10.67 -17.75
N LYS A 300 -2.38 12.00 -17.57
CA LYS A 300 -1.90 12.92 -18.61
C LYS A 300 -0.46 12.63 -19.05
N ILE A 301 0.35 11.94 -18.24
CA ILE A 301 1.73 11.59 -18.59
C ILE A 301 1.83 10.43 -19.59
N VAL A 302 0.72 9.71 -19.85
CA VAL A 302 0.71 8.56 -20.77
C VAL A 302 1.20 8.96 -22.17
N LYS A 303 0.85 10.16 -22.62
CA LYS A 303 1.27 10.73 -23.92
C LYS A 303 2.78 10.94 -24.06
N PHE A 304 3.53 10.94 -22.96
CA PHE A 304 4.98 11.07 -22.96
C PHE A 304 5.70 9.73 -23.15
N GLY A 305 4.98 8.62 -23.11
CA GLY A 305 5.54 7.28 -23.25
C GLY A 305 5.80 6.88 -24.69
N THR A 306 6.87 6.12 -24.89
CA THR A 306 7.12 5.37 -26.13
C THR A 306 6.65 3.92 -26.02
N THR A 307 6.16 3.53 -24.83
CA THR A 307 5.58 2.22 -24.54
C THR A 307 4.23 2.39 -23.83
N PRO A 308 3.36 1.36 -23.83
CA PRO A 308 2.14 1.38 -23.03
C PRO A 308 2.44 1.70 -21.56
N ALA A 309 1.58 2.53 -20.95
CA ALA A 309 1.75 2.93 -19.57
C ALA A 309 1.49 1.76 -18.60
N LEU A 310 2.35 1.64 -17.59
CA LEU A 310 2.16 0.71 -16.49
C LEU A 310 1.24 1.36 -15.44
N THR A 311 0.06 0.76 -15.22
CA THR A 311 -0.93 1.27 -14.26
C THR A 311 -0.89 0.50 -12.95
N LEU A 312 -0.51 1.17 -11.85
CA LEU A 312 -0.56 0.61 -10.50
C LEU A 312 -1.90 0.94 -9.85
N LYS A 313 -2.71 -0.10 -9.60
CA LYS A 313 -3.98 0.01 -8.86
C LYS A 313 -3.77 -0.14 -7.36
N HIS A 314 -4.72 0.32 -6.56
CA HIS A 314 -4.75 -0.03 -5.13
C HIS A 314 -4.74 -1.56 -4.94
N LEU A 315 -4.18 -2.02 -3.84
CA LEU A 315 -4.32 -3.43 -3.42
C LEU A 315 -5.81 -3.77 -3.28
N SER A 316 -6.18 -5.03 -3.52
CA SER A 316 -7.53 -5.49 -3.19
C SER A 316 -7.78 -5.32 -1.68
N PRO A 317 -9.03 -5.22 -1.21
CA PRO A 317 -9.32 -5.13 0.22
C PRO A 317 -8.67 -6.25 1.03
N GLU A 318 -8.65 -7.46 0.48
CA GLU A 318 -8.12 -8.67 1.11
C GLU A 318 -6.59 -8.67 1.13
N ALA A 319 -5.95 -8.28 0.02
CA ALA A 319 -4.50 -8.13 -0.04
C ALA A 319 -4.01 -7.00 0.88
N TYR A 320 -4.77 -5.90 0.96
CA TYR A 320 -4.48 -4.80 1.87
C TYR A 320 -4.66 -5.22 3.33
N TRP A 321 -5.73 -5.97 3.64
CA TRP A 321 -5.94 -6.53 4.98
C TRP A 321 -4.76 -7.42 5.38
N TYR A 322 -4.37 -8.36 4.53
CA TYR A 322 -3.23 -9.24 4.78
C TYR A 322 -1.96 -8.42 5.08
N PHE A 323 -1.64 -7.46 4.21
CA PHE A 323 -0.51 -6.56 4.38
C PHE A 323 -0.56 -5.76 5.69
N PHE A 324 -1.70 -5.11 5.97
CA PHE A 324 -1.86 -4.24 7.14
C PHE A 324 -1.89 -5.03 8.45
N LYS A 325 -2.52 -6.22 8.47
CA LYS A 325 -2.52 -7.14 9.62
C LYS A 325 -1.08 -7.52 9.97
N THR A 326 -0.34 -8.07 9.02
CA THR A 326 1.04 -8.51 9.29
C THR A 326 1.94 -7.33 9.65
N LEU A 327 1.75 -6.16 9.03
CA LEU A 327 2.51 -4.96 9.36
C LEU A 327 2.23 -4.45 10.79
N THR A 328 0.97 -4.54 11.26
CA THR A 328 0.55 -4.01 12.57
C THR A 328 0.93 -4.95 13.71
N PHE A 329 0.77 -6.25 13.52
CA PHE A 329 1.11 -7.24 14.54
C PHE A 329 2.59 -7.63 14.55
N GLY A 330 3.30 -7.52 13.43
CA GLY A 330 4.71 -7.89 13.35
C GLY A 330 4.91 -9.36 13.72
N SER A 331 5.67 -9.62 14.78
CA SER A 331 5.92 -10.97 15.32
C SER A 331 4.86 -11.42 16.33
N THR A 332 3.93 -10.56 16.73
CA THR A 332 2.85 -10.91 17.65
C THR A 332 1.79 -11.72 16.92
N ASP A 333 1.33 -12.82 17.51
CA ASP A 333 0.26 -13.64 16.93
C ASP A 333 -1.11 -12.96 17.09
N PRO A 334 -1.80 -12.58 15.99
CA PRO A 334 -3.14 -12.00 16.06
C PRO A 334 -4.19 -12.93 16.69
N GLU A 335 -4.02 -14.25 16.62
CA GLU A 335 -4.97 -15.23 17.17
C GLU A 335 -5.02 -15.15 18.71
N MET A 336 -3.90 -14.82 19.35
CA MET A 336 -3.82 -14.60 20.80
C MET A 336 -4.42 -13.25 21.23
N HIS A 337 -4.77 -12.37 20.29
CA HIS A 337 -5.28 -11.03 20.55
C HIS A 337 -6.51 -10.68 19.69
N PRO A 338 -7.62 -11.45 19.79
CA PRO A 338 -8.76 -11.35 18.86
C PRO A 338 -9.43 -9.97 18.85
N ARG A 339 -9.52 -9.31 20.01
CA ARG A 339 -10.08 -7.96 20.12
C ARG A 339 -9.22 -6.91 19.42
N PHE A 340 -7.89 -7.07 19.46
CA PHE A 340 -6.98 -6.20 18.71
C PHE A 340 -7.14 -6.44 17.21
N ALA A 341 -7.23 -7.71 16.79
CA ALA A 341 -7.37 -8.08 15.38
C ALA A 341 -8.66 -7.53 14.77
N GLN A 342 -9.77 -7.59 15.51
CA GLN A 342 -11.04 -6.96 15.14
C GLN A 342 -10.88 -5.45 14.89
N LEU A 343 -10.25 -4.72 15.83
CA LEU A 343 -10.04 -3.28 15.68
C LEU A 343 -9.17 -2.94 14.47
N VAL A 344 -8.10 -3.70 14.24
CA VAL A 344 -7.21 -3.50 13.08
C VAL A 344 -7.96 -3.76 11.78
N MET A 345 -8.85 -4.75 11.74
CA MET A 345 -9.69 -5.02 10.58
C MET A 345 -10.66 -3.86 10.29
N GLU A 346 -11.29 -3.28 11.33
CA GLU A 346 -12.11 -2.08 11.16
C GLU A 346 -11.29 -0.88 10.68
N ILE A 347 -10.09 -0.67 11.24
CA ILE A 347 -9.18 0.39 10.80
C ILE A 347 -8.76 0.18 9.33
N ALA A 348 -8.49 -1.06 8.91
CA ALA A 348 -8.11 -1.38 7.55
C ALA A 348 -9.20 -0.98 6.54
N ARG A 349 -10.48 -1.26 6.88
CA ARG A 349 -11.66 -0.91 6.07
C ARG A 349 -11.88 0.59 5.93
N LEU A 350 -11.42 1.39 6.89
CA LEU A 350 -11.52 2.86 6.83
C LEU A 350 -10.47 3.51 5.93
N GLN A 351 -9.35 2.84 5.63
CA GLN A 351 -8.26 3.43 4.86
C GLN A 351 -8.46 3.26 3.34
N ILE A 352 -8.01 4.23 2.53
CA ILE A 352 -8.00 4.13 1.05
C ILE A 352 -6.89 3.18 0.55
N ARG A 353 -6.57 2.12 1.29
CA ARG A 353 -5.60 1.08 0.90
C ARG A 353 -4.28 1.65 0.39
N SER A 354 -3.82 2.73 1.03
CA SER A 354 -2.55 3.40 0.73
C SER A 354 -1.45 2.71 1.53
N ILE A 355 -0.32 2.45 0.89
CA ILE A 355 0.80 1.76 1.54
C ILE A 355 1.38 2.67 2.65
N ASN A 356 1.46 3.97 2.39
CA ASN A 356 1.99 4.95 3.34
C ASN A 356 1.09 5.07 4.59
N SER A 357 -0.24 5.02 4.40
CA SER A 357 -1.18 5.10 5.52
C SER A 357 -1.12 3.84 6.39
N ALA A 358 -0.95 2.67 5.77
CA ALA A 358 -0.74 1.42 6.48
C ALA A 358 0.49 1.48 7.39
N TYR A 359 1.64 1.92 6.87
CA TYR A 359 2.87 2.10 7.67
C TYR A 359 2.69 3.09 8.82
N THR A 360 2.14 4.26 8.52
CA THR A 360 1.97 5.31 9.53
C THR A 360 1.03 4.86 10.65
N THR A 361 -0.09 4.22 10.28
CA THR A 361 -1.07 3.73 11.26
C THR A 361 -0.57 2.53 12.04
N SER A 362 0.11 1.58 11.38
CA SER A 362 0.72 0.43 12.06
C SER A 362 1.74 0.89 13.10
N ASN A 363 2.67 1.78 12.73
CA ASN A 363 3.68 2.29 13.66
C ASN A 363 3.02 2.97 14.87
N LEU A 364 2.00 3.81 14.63
CA LEU A 364 1.25 4.45 15.71
C LEU A 364 0.62 3.43 16.67
N LEU A 365 0.01 2.36 16.15
CA LEU A 365 -0.61 1.32 16.97
C LEU A 365 0.44 0.49 17.73
N ARG A 366 1.59 0.21 17.11
CA ARG A 366 2.70 -0.56 17.71
C ARG A 366 3.43 0.21 18.80
N ASP A 367 3.54 1.53 18.68
CA ASP A 367 4.14 2.40 19.71
C ASP A 367 3.37 2.35 21.03
N ASN A 368 2.09 1.96 21.01
CA ASN A 368 1.26 1.78 22.20
C ASN A 368 0.30 0.61 22.05
N PHE A 369 0.72 -0.57 22.49
CA PHE A 369 -0.06 -1.82 22.44
C PHE A 369 -1.12 -1.89 23.56
N SER A 370 -2.01 -0.90 23.62
CA SER A 370 -3.13 -0.82 24.57
C SER A 370 -4.46 -0.86 23.83
N ILE A 371 -5.38 -1.71 24.30
CA ILE A 371 -6.70 -1.83 23.70
C ILE A 371 -7.48 -0.50 23.74
N HIS A 372 -7.35 0.24 24.84
CA HIS A 372 -8.00 1.54 24.99
C HIS A 372 -7.44 2.54 23.98
N PHE A 373 -6.12 2.52 23.77
CA PHE A 373 -5.46 3.37 22.78
C PHE A 373 -5.92 3.02 21.36
N TRP A 374 -5.98 1.73 21.00
CA TRP A 374 -6.40 1.28 19.67
C TRP A 374 -7.87 1.63 19.40
N CYS A 375 -8.76 1.48 20.39
CA CYS A 375 -10.14 1.96 20.30
C CYS A 375 -10.20 3.47 20.05
N LYS A 376 -9.39 4.26 20.76
CA LYS A 376 -9.32 5.71 20.58
C LYS A 376 -8.86 6.09 19.18
N VAL A 377 -7.85 5.41 18.63
CA VAL A 377 -7.39 5.60 17.24
C VAL A 377 -8.51 5.30 16.24
N LEU A 378 -9.21 4.18 16.40
CA LEU A 378 -10.35 3.82 15.54
C LEU A 378 -11.46 4.89 15.58
N SER A 379 -11.88 5.31 16.78
CA SER A 379 -12.91 6.35 16.95
C SER A 379 -12.48 7.67 16.31
N PHE A 380 -11.21 8.05 16.49
CA PHE A 380 -10.65 9.24 15.89
C PHE A 380 -10.66 9.19 14.36
N LEU A 381 -10.17 8.10 13.75
CA LEU A 381 -10.16 7.92 12.30
C LEU A 381 -11.58 7.95 11.73
N ARG A 382 -12.52 7.25 12.35
CA ARG A 382 -13.94 7.24 11.93
C ARG A 382 -14.53 8.64 11.95
N GLY A 383 -14.37 9.37 13.05
CA GLY A 383 -14.88 10.75 13.17
C GLY A 383 -14.21 11.72 12.19
N PHE A 384 -12.90 11.60 11.98
CA PHE A 384 -12.16 12.39 11.02
C PHE A 384 -12.66 12.18 9.58
N ILE A 385 -12.76 10.91 9.15
CA ILE A 385 -13.21 10.56 7.79
C ILE A 385 -14.66 11.01 7.59
N GLN A 386 -15.55 10.70 8.53
CA GLN A 386 -16.96 11.07 8.43
C GLN A 386 -17.15 12.58 8.34
N LYS A 387 -16.44 13.38 9.15
CA LYS A 387 -16.48 14.86 9.08
C LYS A 387 -16.11 15.38 7.68
N HIS A 388 -15.12 14.78 7.02
CA HIS A 388 -14.71 15.20 5.68
C HIS A 388 -15.69 14.77 4.60
N ILE A 389 -16.20 13.54 4.68
CA ILE A 389 -17.23 13.07 3.75
C ILE A 389 -18.48 13.95 3.87
N CYS A 390 -18.94 14.26 5.09
CA CYS A 390 -20.09 15.15 5.28
C CYS A 390 -19.85 16.58 4.78
N LYS A 391 -18.64 17.12 4.93
CA LYS A 391 -18.33 18.52 4.58
C LYS A 391 -17.94 18.72 3.12
N PHE A 392 -17.26 17.74 2.52
CA PHE A 392 -16.63 17.87 1.20
C PHE A 392 -17.07 16.79 0.20
N GLY A 393 -17.84 15.77 0.63
CA GLY A 393 -18.31 14.68 -0.22
C GLY A 393 -17.25 13.65 -0.59
N VAL A 394 -16.00 13.81 -0.15
CA VAL A 394 -14.86 12.97 -0.53
C VAL A 394 -14.00 12.60 0.68
N HIS A 395 -13.26 11.49 0.56
CA HIS A 395 -12.33 11.06 1.60
C HIS A 395 -11.15 12.06 1.75
N PRO A 396 -10.65 12.35 2.96
CA PRO A 396 -9.60 13.35 3.19
C PRO A 396 -8.32 13.14 2.37
N PHE A 397 -7.85 11.89 2.20
CA PHE A 397 -6.71 11.59 1.32
C PHE A 397 -6.92 11.99 -0.16
N GLU A 398 -8.15 12.02 -0.67
CA GLU A 398 -8.41 12.51 -2.03
C GLU A 398 -8.22 14.03 -2.13
N LEU A 399 -8.48 14.76 -1.05
CA LEU A 399 -8.20 16.19 -0.95
C LEU A 399 -6.69 16.43 -0.90
N LEU A 400 -5.95 15.64 -0.11
CA LEU A 400 -4.48 15.69 -0.09
C LEU A 400 -3.88 15.43 -1.46
N ASN A 401 -4.40 14.44 -2.22
CA ASN A 401 -3.97 14.18 -3.59
C ASN A 401 -4.21 15.35 -4.56
N LYS A 402 -5.14 16.25 -4.23
CA LYS A 402 -5.42 17.48 -4.99
C LYS A 402 -4.69 18.70 -4.43
N ASN A 403 -3.72 18.51 -3.53
CA ASN A 403 -3.04 19.56 -2.77
C ASN A 403 -4.01 20.53 -2.07
N LYS A 404 -5.15 20.02 -1.62
CA LYS A 404 -6.14 20.80 -0.88
C LYS A 404 -5.91 20.62 0.63
N PRO A 405 -6.05 21.71 1.43
CA PRO A 405 -5.89 21.62 2.88
C PRO A 405 -6.90 20.65 3.53
N VAL A 406 -6.43 19.90 4.53
CA VAL A 406 -7.25 18.94 5.29
C VAL A 406 -7.24 19.28 6.77
N GLN A 407 -8.42 19.30 7.40
CA GLN A 407 -8.59 19.73 8.79
C GLN A 407 -8.66 18.53 9.73
N LEU A 408 -7.62 18.27 10.51
CA LEU A 408 -7.55 17.13 11.42
C LEU A 408 -7.76 17.61 12.86
N GLY A 409 -8.58 16.90 13.65
CA GLY A 409 -8.67 17.17 15.10
C GLY A 409 -7.43 16.63 15.82
N ARG A 410 -7.16 17.08 17.05
CA ARG A 410 -6.17 16.40 17.91
C ARG A 410 -6.80 15.21 18.63
N MET A 411 -6.02 14.14 18.85
CA MET A 411 -6.48 12.97 19.62
C MET A 411 -6.57 13.27 21.13
N ALA A 412 -5.71 14.14 21.65
CA ALA A 412 -5.68 14.44 23.09
C ALA A 412 -6.50 15.68 23.49
N SER A 413 -6.66 16.64 22.59
CA SER A 413 -7.38 17.90 22.84
C SER A 413 -8.53 18.06 21.86
N LEU A 414 -9.76 18.20 22.37
CA LEU A 414 -10.95 18.36 21.53
C LEU A 414 -11.21 19.82 21.10
N SER A 415 -10.48 20.78 21.69
CA SER A 415 -10.65 22.22 21.48
C SER A 415 -9.78 22.79 20.35
N GLU A 416 -8.80 22.03 19.87
CA GLU A 416 -7.87 22.44 18.83
C GLU A 416 -7.91 21.49 17.63
N ASP A 417 -8.01 22.06 16.43
CA ASP A 417 -7.79 21.34 15.19
C ASP A 417 -6.43 21.78 14.62
N PHE A 418 -5.81 20.98 13.76
CA PHE A 418 -4.68 21.41 12.94
C PHE A 418 -4.99 21.16 11.46
N MET A 419 -4.51 22.07 10.63
CA MET A 419 -4.65 22.01 9.18
C MET A 419 -3.38 21.42 8.60
N ILE A 420 -3.51 20.34 7.83
CA ILE A 420 -2.48 19.89 6.92
C ILE A 420 -2.63 20.72 5.64
N CYS A 421 -1.65 21.57 5.36
CA CYS A 421 -1.70 22.50 4.23
C CYS A 421 -1.12 21.88 2.96
N HIS A 422 -0.01 21.15 3.10
CA HIS A 422 0.72 20.54 1.99
C HIS A 422 1.52 19.33 2.49
N GLU A 423 1.70 18.33 1.64
CA GLU A 423 2.58 17.17 1.87
C GLU A 423 3.68 17.19 0.81
N TYR A 424 4.94 17.04 1.23
CA TYR A 424 6.05 16.81 0.31
C TYR A 424 6.97 15.70 0.85
N ARG A 425 7.88 15.26 0.00
CA ARG A 425 8.84 14.21 0.34
C ARG A 425 10.25 14.78 0.28
N CYS A 426 11.07 14.39 1.23
CA CYS A 426 12.49 14.70 1.28
C CYS A 426 13.30 13.46 0.92
N SER A 427 14.42 13.69 0.23
CA SER A 427 15.42 12.64 0.00
C SER A 427 16.06 12.22 1.34
N PRO A 428 16.67 11.03 1.44
CA PRO A 428 17.33 10.58 2.68
C PRO A 428 18.49 11.47 3.14
N GLN A 429 19.03 12.30 2.24
CA GLN A 429 20.19 13.16 2.45
C GLN A 429 19.81 14.53 3.00
N GLU A 430 18.53 14.89 2.91
CA GLU A 430 17.99 16.16 3.37
C GLU A 430 17.67 16.12 4.88
N GLY A 431 17.84 17.27 5.53
CA GLY A 431 17.37 17.46 6.89
C GLY A 431 15.86 17.26 7.00
N VAL A 432 15.43 16.71 8.12
CA VAL A 432 14.03 16.38 8.39
C VAL A 432 13.56 17.05 9.67
N PRO A 433 12.29 17.46 9.76
CA PRO A 433 11.79 18.12 10.96
C PRO A 433 11.93 17.24 12.19
N GLU A 434 12.29 17.85 13.32
CA GLU A 434 12.34 17.17 14.62
C GLU A 434 10.94 16.82 15.15
N ILE A 435 9.97 17.68 14.85
CA ILE A 435 8.58 17.52 15.28
C ILE A 435 7.94 16.36 14.51
N ARG A 436 7.39 15.39 15.24
CA ARG A 436 6.67 14.26 14.64
C ARG A 436 5.17 14.57 14.57
N MET A 437 4.49 13.91 13.63
CA MET A 437 3.03 14.01 13.52
C MET A 437 2.32 13.57 14.80
N GLN A 438 2.91 12.61 15.52
CA GLN A 438 2.45 12.18 16.84
C GLN A 438 2.43 13.34 17.84
N ASP A 439 3.48 14.17 17.89
CA ASP A 439 3.57 15.32 18.80
C ASP A 439 2.44 16.34 18.56
N VAL A 440 2.07 16.51 17.30
CA VAL A 440 0.96 17.38 16.89
C VAL A 440 -0.38 16.74 17.27
N MET A 441 -0.58 15.46 16.94
CA MET A 441 -1.82 14.73 17.23
C MET A 441 -2.11 14.61 18.72
N TYR A 442 -1.08 14.46 19.57
CA TYR A 442 -1.22 14.36 21.02
C TYR A 442 -1.20 15.71 21.74
N GLY A 443 -1.02 16.82 21.04
CA GLY A 443 -1.08 18.14 21.68
C GLY A 443 0.19 18.55 22.44
N SER A 444 1.29 17.80 22.34
CA SER A 444 2.56 18.18 22.97
C SER A 444 3.18 19.40 22.27
N ASN A 445 2.91 19.59 20.97
CA ASN A 445 3.38 20.75 20.22
C ASN A 445 2.37 21.92 20.24
N LYS A 446 2.87 23.11 20.65
CA LYS A 446 2.14 24.39 20.74
C LYS A 446 2.68 25.49 19.82
N LYS A 447 3.48 25.15 18.79
CA LYS A 447 4.00 26.13 17.82
C LYS A 447 2.85 26.90 17.15
N GLN A 448 3.04 28.22 17.01
CA GLN A 448 2.11 29.10 16.30
C GLN A 448 2.54 29.25 14.82
N GLY A 449 1.56 29.46 13.94
CA GLY A 449 1.79 29.60 12.50
C GLY A 449 2.02 28.28 11.77
N LYS A 450 2.57 28.35 10.55
CA LYS A 450 2.91 27.18 9.75
C LYS A 450 4.24 26.59 10.19
N PHE A 451 4.29 25.27 10.36
CA PHE A 451 5.51 24.55 10.71
C PHE A 451 5.55 23.18 10.02
N GLU A 452 6.76 22.67 9.82
CA GLU A 452 6.98 21.36 9.22
C GLU A 452 6.94 20.26 10.27
N VAL A 453 6.39 19.12 9.87
CA VAL A 453 6.13 17.96 10.71
C VAL A 453 6.53 16.70 9.97
N LEU A 454 7.40 15.91 10.57
CA LEU A 454 7.73 14.59 10.05
C LEU A 454 6.56 13.65 10.29
N GLY A 455 5.90 13.23 9.21
CA GLY A 455 4.85 12.23 9.26
C GLY A 455 5.40 10.82 9.42
N TRP A 456 6.30 10.44 8.52
CA TRP A 456 6.85 9.09 8.45
C TRP A 456 8.16 9.05 7.65
N ARG A 457 9.06 8.13 7.99
CA ARG A 457 10.24 7.80 7.19
C ARG A 457 10.10 6.40 6.61
N SER A 458 10.21 6.29 5.30
CA SER A 458 10.07 5.01 4.62
C SER A 458 11.23 4.08 4.96
N GLN A 459 10.92 2.85 5.36
CA GLN A 459 11.89 1.77 5.58
C GLN A 459 12.17 0.97 4.29
N ILE A 460 11.48 1.34 3.20
CA ILE A 460 11.67 0.77 1.87
C ILE A 460 12.23 1.83 0.93
N PRO A 461 13.07 1.44 -0.04
CA PRO A 461 13.58 2.37 -1.04
C PRO A 461 12.43 3.10 -1.76
N PRO A 462 12.61 4.37 -2.14
CA PRO A 462 13.85 5.16 -2.07
C PRO A 462 14.13 5.81 -0.69
N TYR A 463 13.48 5.35 0.39
CA TYR A 463 13.72 5.80 1.77
C TYR A 463 13.33 7.27 2.03
N TYR A 464 12.34 7.76 1.29
CA TYR A 464 11.84 9.12 1.47
C TYR A 464 11.31 9.39 2.88
N SER A 465 11.52 10.62 3.33
CA SER A 465 10.84 11.18 4.50
C SER A 465 9.62 11.96 4.03
N TYR A 466 8.46 11.70 4.62
CA TYR A 466 7.20 12.35 4.29
C TYR A 466 6.96 13.47 5.29
N VAL A 467 6.95 14.70 4.80
CA VAL A 467 6.86 15.91 5.61
C VAL A 467 5.55 16.64 5.30
N TYR A 468 4.87 17.05 6.37
CA TYR A 468 3.62 17.79 6.32
C TYR A 468 3.86 19.22 6.79
N VAL A 469 3.37 20.20 6.04
CA VAL A 469 3.28 21.58 6.51
C VAL A 469 1.94 21.72 7.23
N CYS A 470 2.01 21.92 8.55
CA CYS A 470 0.86 22.00 9.43
C CYS A 470 0.68 23.41 9.99
N GLU A 471 -0.55 23.76 10.32
CA GLU A 471 -0.90 24.98 11.04
C GLU A 471 -1.95 24.64 12.12
N ILE A 472 -1.66 24.96 13.38
CA ILE A 472 -2.62 24.76 14.48
C ILE A 472 -3.66 25.87 14.44
N ARG A 473 -4.94 25.52 14.55
CA ARG A 473 -6.05 26.47 14.56
C ARG A 473 -7.03 26.14 15.69
N GLU A 474 -7.47 27.18 16.39
CA GLU A 474 -8.54 27.02 17.38
C GLU A 474 -9.85 26.60 16.71
N ARG A 475 -10.54 25.66 17.35
CA ARG A 475 -11.82 25.16 16.84
C ARG A 475 -12.90 26.19 17.11
N LYS A 476 -13.33 26.93 16.09
CA LYS A 476 -14.51 27.80 16.17
C LYS A 476 -15.75 26.94 16.40
N ILE A 477 -16.27 26.90 17.63
CA ILE A 477 -17.56 26.28 17.94
C ILE A 477 -18.65 27.23 17.45
N THR A 478 -19.23 27.00 16.28
CA THR A 478 -20.52 27.60 15.92
C THR A 478 -21.59 26.91 16.76
N GLY A 479 -21.87 27.46 17.94
CA GLY A 479 -22.98 27.03 18.78
C GLY A 479 -24.30 27.28 18.06
N ALA A 480 -24.94 26.23 17.57
CA ALA A 480 -26.36 26.29 17.26
C ALA A 480 -27.11 26.50 18.58
N LYS A 481 -27.46 27.76 18.89
CA LYS A 481 -28.42 28.05 19.96
C LYS A 481 -29.71 27.30 19.62
N ARG A 482 -29.98 26.20 20.32
CA ARG A 482 -31.33 25.61 20.36
C ARG A 482 -32.24 26.70 20.93
N LYS A 483 -33.06 27.32 20.09
CA LYS A 483 -34.22 28.08 20.55
C LYS A 483 -35.12 27.06 21.28
N HIS A 484 -35.27 27.20 22.58
CA HIS A 484 -36.42 26.65 23.29
C HIS A 484 -37.66 27.36 22.72
N CYS A 485 -38.54 26.62 22.06
CA CYS A 485 -39.93 27.05 21.96
C CYS A 485 -40.51 26.90 23.37
N VAL A 486 -40.77 28.02 24.02
CA VAL A 486 -41.63 28.10 25.19
C VAL A 486 -43.05 27.85 24.69
N GLU A 487 -43.72 26.87 25.27
CA GLU A 487 -45.17 26.71 25.15
C GLU A 487 -45.83 27.89 25.86
N ASP A 488 -46.38 28.84 25.10
CA ASP A 488 -47.33 29.79 25.64
C ASP A 488 -48.71 29.11 25.72
N GLY A 489 -49.01 28.62 26.92
CA GLY A 489 -50.39 28.44 27.34
C GLY A 489 -51.00 29.83 27.58
N ALA A 490 -51.93 30.23 26.71
CA ALA A 490 -52.82 31.36 26.96
C ALA A 490 -54.26 30.85 27.04
N THR A 491 -54.81 30.94 28.25
CA THR A 491 -56.23 30.87 28.56
C THR A 491 -56.95 32.14 28.10
N SER A 492 -58.29 32.04 28.04
CA SER A 492 -59.31 33.08 27.87
C SER A 492 -59.75 33.45 26.45
N SER A 493 -60.88 32.86 26.03
CA SER A 493 -62.19 33.53 25.97
C SER A 493 -63.29 32.47 25.98
#